data_AF-A0A9W8QJV8-F1
#
_entry.id   AF-A0A9W8QJV8-F1
#
_cell.length_a   1.000
_cell.length_b   1.000
_cell.length_c   1.000
_cell.angle_alpha   90.00
_cell.angle_beta   90.00
_cell.angle_gamma   90.00
#
_symmetry.space_group_name_H-M   'P 1'
#
loop_
_entity.id
_entity.type
_entity.pdbx_description
1 polymer ?
#
loop_
_entity_poly.entity_id
_entity_poly.type
_entity_poly.pdbx_seq_one_letter_code
_entity_poly.pdbx_strand_id
1 'polypeptide(L)'
;MFLRVASWLWLLSGLLLCLPRQANGQWVRNAWIRKYRCDGHSWTHVTFGTTPFWIDSLRGQLDTVNGSTQLSLSILAVHDTALFGCDELDLTALERSLQLKVLGKYTGQIVRLKSTCPLPITPDLTPHVEGHRFSTFQVDYQLEHGHKLQTLAAEYDFRKVNGQELDCAAAKVTPYIGTPYAVAFNLVPAGVMALVGAAAWQTHAAELGVDHFVDFSSALVSHQGPVWDTIMDIGVYLRYLQFAFLSSSLSIEYPGFLPPIASNLAWSSLMFWRGPYDGGLTWPGVEQGIYVSNATFGMDYMVRMLGFPRIMDFMFDAFLNLVILMGALLAILGAVHMLASRWNPEMSSRGVHTPKLAYMSAEVCLSLFSMPLLAYMSNDLMLMGYLPKYRVGLVALTILVLLYVHYIITRPFLHSQRSTELSNEFQYTSKQTISIRGALKSLLSYIPHFMPLLQAIAVGALQSWGYVQTIVLFAAEAAILPIAHKPRRFEYLCCDT
;
A
#
# COMPACT_ATOMS: atom_id res chain seq x y z
N MET A 1 -24.40 -26.81 4.41
CA MET A 1 -24.33 -26.19 3.06
C MET A 1 -22.98 -25.55 2.77
N PHE A 2 -22.37 -24.86 3.75
CA PHE A 2 -20.93 -24.56 3.85
C PHE A 2 -20.09 -25.66 4.55
N LEU A 3 -20.41 -26.96 4.39
CA LEU A 3 -19.31 -27.98 4.41
C LEU A 3 -18.23 -27.62 3.36
N ARG A 4 -18.61 -26.71 2.46
CA ARG A 4 -17.96 -26.05 1.34
C ARG A 4 -17.15 -24.81 1.72
N VAL A 5 -17.22 -24.29 2.97
CA VAL A 5 -16.18 -23.39 3.55
C VAL A 5 -14.94 -24.21 3.87
N ALA A 6 -15.09 -25.50 4.14
CA ALA A 6 -14.00 -26.41 4.49
C ALA A 6 -13.01 -26.72 3.34
N SER A 7 -13.19 -26.14 2.15
CA SER A 7 -12.15 -26.07 1.10
C SER A 7 -11.41 -24.72 1.06
N TRP A 8 -12.01 -23.65 1.57
CA TRP A 8 -11.46 -22.28 1.54
C TRP A 8 -10.15 -22.17 2.35
N LEU A 9 -9.96 -23.10 3.28
CA LEU A 9 -8.77 -23.33 4.09
C LEU A 9 -7.81 -24.42 3.54
N TRP A 10 -8.23 -25.24 2.56
CA TRP A 10 -7.35 -26.14 1.79
C TRP A 10 -6.68 -25.40 0.59
N LEU A 11 -6.86 -24.08 0.42
CA LEU A 11 -6.42 -23.33 -0.79
C LEU A 11 -5.65 -22.03 -0.52
N LEU A 12 -5.75 -21.48 0.69
CA LEU A 12 -4.53 -20.94 1.32
C LEU A 12 -3.39 -21.99 1.25
N SER A 13 -3.72 -23.29 1.22
CA SER A 13 -2.81 -24.45 1.24
C SER A 13 -2.19 -24.86 -0.12
N GLY A 14 -2.37 -24.08 -1.17
CA GLY A 14 -1.28 -23.86 -2.10
C GLY A 14 -0.61 -22.55 -1.73
N LEU A 15 -0.03 -22.46 -0.54
CA LEU A 15 0.71 -21.29 -0.03
C LEU A 15 1.89 -21.07 -0.99
N LEU A 16 1.65 -20.43 -2.15
CA LEU A 16 2.55 -20.36 -3.32
C LEU A 16 3.59 -21.49 -3.33
N LEU A 17 3.21 -22.71 -3.72
CA LEU A 17 4.10 -23.88 -3.80
C LEU A 17 5.41 -23.56 -4.54
N CYS A 18 6.36 -23.13 -3.72
CA CYS A 18 7.80 -23.01 -3.76
C CYS A 18 8.47 -22.32 -4.97
N LEU A 19 8.97 -21.12 -4.61
CA LEU A 19 10.21 -20.46 -5.00
C LEU A 19 10.20 -19.66 -6.32
N PRO A 20 10.35 -18.32 -6.27
CA PRO A 20 11.23 -17.67 -7.22
C PRO A 20 12.66 -18.14 -6.99
N ARG A 21 13.35 -18.35 -8.11
CA ARG A 21 14.75 -18.77 -8.19
C ARG A 21 15.63 -17.81 -7.39
N GLN A 22 16.45 -18.41 -6.51
CA GLN A 22 17.52 -17.73 -5.78
C GLN A 22 18.38 -16.95 -6.78
N ALA A 23 18.27 -15.63 -6.74
CA ALA A 23 19.20 -14.74 -7.40
C ALA A 23 20.03 -14.10 -6.28
N ASN A 24 21.20 -14.69 -6.03
CA ASN A 24 22.22 -14.08 -5.18
C ASN A 24 22.65 -12.77 -5.83
N GLY A 25 22.04 -11.67 -5.39
CA GLY A 25 22.47 -10.32 -5.68
C GLY A 25 23.12 -9.72 -4.45
N GLN A 26 24.38 -10.08 -4.19
CA GLN A 26 25.23 -9.26 -3.32
C GLN A 26 25.50 -7.95 -4.05
N TRP A 27 24.93 -6.81 -3.67
CA TRP A 27 25.34 -5.47 -4.14
C TRP A 27 24.59 -4.42 -3.29
N VAL A 28 25.05 -3.24 -2.93
CA VAL A 28 26.25 -2.39 -3.09
C VAL A 28 26.10 -1.32 -1.99
N ARG A 29 27.19 -0.70 -1.54
CA ARG A 29 27.23 0.18 -0.36
C ARG A 29 26.28 1.40 -0.31
N ASN A 30 25.63 1.86 -1.39
CA ASN A 30 24.86 3.13 -1.40
C ASN A 30 23.37 3.01 -1.81
N ALA A 31 22.52 3.84 -1.20
CA ALA A 31 21.06 3.83 -1.39
C ALA A 31 20.64 4.28 -2.80
N TRP A 32 19.69 3.56 -3.40
CA TRP A 32 19.21 3.89 -4.74
C TRP A 32 18.19 5.05 -4.75
N ILE A 33 18.38 5.96 -5.71
CA ILE A 33 17.48 7.11 -5.93
C ILE A 33 16.77 6.95 -7.28
N ARG A 34 15.47 7.23 -7.30
CA ARG A 34 14.69 7.25 -8.55
C ARG A 34 15.16 8.37 -9.47
N LYS A 35 15.45 8.01 -10.72
CA LYS A 35 15.76 8.93 -11.81
C LYS A 35 14.47 9.43 -12.46
N TYR A 36 14.33 10.74 -12.58
CA TYR A 36 13.28 11.42 -13.35
C TYR A 36 13.94 12.24 -14.46
N ARG A 37 13.17 12.57 -15.51
CA ARG A 37 13.61 13.51 -16.54
C ARG A 37 13.20 14.92 -16.14
N CYS A 38 13.97 15.93 -16.52
CA CYS A 38 13.73 17.32 -16.09
C CYS A 38 12.44 17.93 -16.68
N ASP A 39 11.94 17.41 -17.79
CA ASP A 39 10.68 17.80 -18.41
C ASP A 39 9.46 17.06 -17.84
N GLY A 40 9.65 16.21 -16.82
CA GLY A 40 8.55 15.47 -16.16
C GLY A 40 8.03 14.28 -16.94
N HIS A 41 8.64 13.92 -18.07
CA HIS A 41 8.27 12.74 -18.85
C HIS A 41 9.06 11.50 -18.45
N SER A 42 8.48 10.32 -18.68
CA SER A 42 9.20 9.05 -18.49
C SER A 42 10.36 8.93 -19.48
N TRP A 43 11.47 8.35 -19.04
CA TRP A 43 12.60 8.02 -19.91
C TRP A 43 12.14 7.16 -21.09
N THR A 44 12.32 7.68 -22.31
CA THR A 44 12.19 6.88 -23.53
C THR A 44 13.36 5.89 -23.59
N HIS A 45 13.14 4.72 -24.21
CA HIS A 45 14.21 3.74 -24.41
C HIS A 45 15.44 4.42 -25.04
N VAL A 46 16.61 4.23 -24.42
CA VAL A 46 17.90 4.66 -24.96
C VAL A 46 18.11 3.93 -26.29
N THR A 47 18.13 4.68 -27.38
CA THR A 47 18.47 4.15 -28.70
C THR A 47 19.98 4.13 -28.85
N PHE A 48 20.56 2.95 -28.68
CA PHE A 48 21.99 2.70 -28.86
C PHE A 48 22.45 3.20 -30.25
N GLY A 49 23.56 3.96 -30.29
CA GLY A 49 24.14 4.50 -31.52
C GLY A 49 23.66 5.89 -31.95
N THR A 50 22.74 6.52 -31.21
CA THR A 50 22.28 7.91 -31.48
C THR A 50 22.46 8.86 -30.29
N THR A 51 22.54 8.30 -29.08
CA THR A 51 22.67 9.06 -27.84
C THR A 51 24.13 9.05 -27.39
N PRO A 52 24.84 10.20 -27.45
CA PRO A 52 26.28 10.25 -27.14
C PRO A 52 26.59 10.04 -25.65
N PHE A 53 25.64 10.39 -24.78
CA PHE A 53 25.76 10.36 -23.33
C PHE A 53 24.39 10.15 -22.71
N TRP A 54 24.32 9.31 -21.67
CA TRP A 54 23.12 9.20 -20.84
C TRP A 54 23.47 8.83 -19.41
N ILE A 55 22.62 9.24 -18.47
CA ILE A 55 22.77 8.87 -17.06
C ILE A 55 22.16 7.48 -16.85
N ASP A 56 22.92 6.55 -16.26
CA ASP A 56 22.49 5.19 -16.00
C ASP A 56 21.81 5.05 -14.63
N SER A 57 22.48 5.47 -13.56
CA SER A 57 21.98 5.31 -12.21
C SER A 57 22.36 6.43 -11.26
N LEU A 58 21.48 6.66 -10.29
CA LEU A 58 21.63 7.66 -9.23
C LEU A 58 21.63 6.96 -7.88
N ARG A 59 22.61 7.27 -7.04
CA ARG A 59 22.70 6.76 -5.68
C ARG A 59 23.09 7.86 -4.72
N GLY A 60 22.76 7.71 -3.45
CA GLY A 60 23.10 8.70 -2.45
C GLY A 60 23.19 8.16 -1.05
N GLN A 61 23.79 8.97 -0.19
CA GLN A 61 24.01 8.74 1.23
C GLN A 61 23.75 10.05 1.97
N LEU A 62 23.04 9.99 3.09
CA LEU A 62 22.85 11.13 3.98
C LEU A 62 23.46 10.81 5.35
N ASP A 63 24.58 11.45 5.63
CA ASP A 63 25.29 11.32 6.90
C ASP A 63 25.11 12.57 7.75
N THR A 64 24.87 12.37 9.04
CA THR A 64 24.80 13.48 10.01
C THR A 64 26.06 13.45 10.87
N VAL A 65 26.99 14.37 10.62
CA VAL A 65 28.27 14.46 11.33
C VAL A 65 28.33 15.80 12.06
N ASN A 66 28.51 15.76 13.37
CA ASN A 66 28.68 16.94 14.25
C ASN A 66 27.57 18.01 14.12
N GLY A 67 26.32 17.58 13.95
CA GLY A 67 25.17 18.49 13.82
C GLY A 67 24.97 19.08 12.42
N SER A 68 25.94 18.92 11.51
CA SER A 68 25.78 19.23 10.09
C SER A 68 25.38 17.98 9.31
N THR A 69 24.45 18.13 8.37
CA THR A 69 23.97 17.03 7.53
C THR A 69 24.65 17.10 6.17
N GLN A 70 25.39 16.06 5.81
CA GLN A 70 26.10 15.95 4.53
C GLN A 70 25.37 14.94 3.63
N LEU A 71 24.97 15.38 2.45
CA LEU A 71 24.36 14.54 1.43
C LEU A 71 25.40 14.27 0.34
N SER A 72 25.82 13.03 0.19
CA SER A 72 26.69 12.59 -0.90
C SER A 72 25.87 11.92 -1.98
N LEU A 73 25.99 12.38 -3.22
CA LEU A 73 25.27 11.85 -4.39
C LEU A 73 26.29 11.35 -5.41
N SER A 74 26.12 10.11 -5.85
CA SER A 74 26.92 9.51 -6.90
C SER A 74 26.06 9.26 -8.13
N ILE A 75 26.43 9.89 -9.24
CA ILE A 75 25.80 9.77 -10.55
C ILE A 75 26.71 8.88 -11.40
N LEU A 76 26.14 7.81 -11.95
CA LEU A 76 26.80 6.96 -12.95
C LEU A 76 26.22 7.30 -14.31
N ALA A 77 27.07 7.63 -15.26
CA ALA A 77 26.71 7.89 -16.65
C ALA A 77 27.49 6.97 -17.59
N VAL A 78 26.93 6.76 -18.77
CA VAL A 78 27.53 6.01 -19.86
C VAL A 78 27.67 6.96 -21.04
N HIS A 79 28.80 6.89 -21.72
CA HIS A 79 29.03 7.62 -22.96
C HIS A 79 29.64 6.73 -24.03
N ASP A 80 29.37 7.09 -25.28
CA ASP A 80 29.98 6.49 -26.45
C ASP A 80 31.27 7.23 -26.80
N THR A 81 32.40 6.52 -26.76
CA THR A 81 33.72 7.10 -27.04
C THR A 81 33.91 7.55 -28.49
N ALA A 82 33.07 7.11 -29.42
CA ALA A 82 33.10 7.55 -30.81
C ALA A 82 32.38 8.90 -31.02
N LEU A 83 31.39 9.22 -30.16
CA LEU A 83 30.52 10.39 -30.32
C LEU A 83 30.76 11.49 -29.28
N PHE A 84 31.45 11.17 -28.18
CA PHE A 84 31.66 12.06 -27.04
C PHE A 84 33.00 11.84 -26.34
N GLY A 85 33.80 12.90 -26.25
CA GLY A 85 34.96 12.97 -25.37
C GLY A 85 34.64 13.65 -24.04
N CYS A 86 35.26 13.20 -22.94
CA CYS A 86 35.09 13.79 -21.61
C CYS A 86 35.51 15.28 -21.54
N ASP A 87 36.40 15.71 -22.43
CA ASP A 87 36.86 17.11 -22.54
C ASP A 87 35.78 18.04 -23.09
N GLU A 88 34.76 17.49 -23.76
CA GLU A 88 33.63 18.25 -24.29
C GLU A 88 32.58 18.58 -23.22
N LEU A 89 32.69 18.03 -22.01
CA LEU A 89 31.71 18.22 -20.94
C LEU A 89 31.90 19.57 -20.23
N ASP A 90 30.86 20.39 -20.17
CA ASP A 90 30.90 21.63 -19.39
C ASP A 90 30.63 21.36 -17.90
N LEU A 91 31.70 21.05 -17.17
CA LEU A 91 31.66 20.84 -15.72
C LEU A 91 31.20 22.10 -14.96
N THR A 92 31.45 23.30 -15.51
CA THR A 92 31.04 24.55 -14.84
C THR A 92 29.54 24.79 -14.98
N ALA A 93 28.95 24.43 -16.12
CA ALA A 93 27.51 24.44 -16.29
C ALA A 93 26.83 23.40 -15.39
N LEU A 94 27.44 22.21 -15.25
CA LEU A 94 26.97 21.18 -14.33
C LEU A 94 26.99 21.68 -12.87
N GLU A 95 28.10 22.29 -12.43
CA GLU A 95 28.20 22.85 -11.07
C GLU A 95 27.14 23.93 -10.80
N ARG A 96 26.82 24.76 -11.80
CA ARG A 96 25.75 25.77 -11.67
C ARG A 96 24.34 25.15 -11.65
N SER A 97 24.12 24.04 -12.35
CA SER A 97 22.83 23.35 -12.39
C SER A 97 22.56 22.52 -11.14
N LEU A 98 23.61 22.11 -10.43
CA LEU A 98 23.60 21.35 -9.17
C LEU A 98 22.99 22.16 -8.00
N GLN A 99 21.69 22.42 -8.07
CA GLN A 99 20.95 23.15 -7.06
C GLN A 99 19.93 22.23 -6.39
N LEU A 100 20.08 22.06 -5.09
CA LEU A 100 19.12 21.32 -4.28
C LEU A 100 18.00 22.26 -3.84
N LYS A 101 16.76 21.84 -4.03
CA LYS A 101 15.54 22.58 -3.74
C LYS A 101 14.69 21.83 -2.73
N VAL A 102 14.10 22.56 -1.78
CA VAL A 102 13.04 22.09 -0.89
C VAL A 102 11.87 23.05 -1.04
N LEU A 103 10.70 22.52 -1.43
CA LEU A 103 9.51 23.34 -1.68
C LEU A 103 9.78 24.52 -2.62
N GLY A 104 10.65 24.31 -3.63
CA GLY A 104 11.05 25.32 -4.60
C GLY A 104 12.10 26.34 -4.12
N LYS A 105 12.53 26.28 -2.86
CA LYS A 105 13.60 27.14 -2.32
C LYS A 105 14.93 26.40 -2.32
N TYR A 106 16.00 27.08 -2.72
CA TYR A 106 17.35 26.52 -2.68
C TYR A 106 17.79 26.24 -1.25
N THR A 107 18.37 25.06 -1.02
CA THR A 107 18.93 24.67 0.27
C THR A 107 20.26 23.95 0.07
N GLY A 108 21.17 24.13 1.02
CA GLY A 108 22.49 23.51 1.01
C GLY A 108 23.49 24.17 0.06
N GLN A 109 24.77 23.86 0.31
CA GLN A 109 25.90 24.34 -0.48
C GLN A 109 26.70 23.14 -0.99
N ILE A 110 27.19 23.21 -2.23
CA ILE A 110 28.11 22.21 -2.77
C ILE A 110 29.45 22.40 -2.05
N VAL A 111 29.92 21.34 -1.39
CA VAL A 111 31.25 21.32 -0.75
C VAL A 111 32.29 20.78 -1.72
N ARG A 112 31.91 19.74 -2.49
CA ARG A 112 32.82 19.03 -3.36
C ARG A 112 32.10 18.46 -4.57
N LEU A 113 32.67 18.73 -5.74
CA LEU A 113 32.34 18.05 -6.99
C LEU A 113 33.57 17.28 -7.47
N LYS A 114 33.45 15.96 -7.63
CA LYS A 114 34.50 15.10 -8.17
C LYS A 114 33.97 14.37 -9.40
N SER A 115 34.52 14.71 -10.56
CA SER A 115 34.26 14.01 -11.83
C SER A 115 35.40 13.04 -12.13
N THR A 116 35.07 11.79 -12.46
CA THR A 116 36.02 10.81 -13.02
C THR A 116 35.48 10.35 -14.36
N CYS A 117 36.06 10.87 -15.44
CA CYS A 117 35.65 10.62 -16.82
C CYS A 117 36.90 10.45 -17.69
N PRO A 118 37.13 9.28 -18.33
CA PRO A 118 36.39 8.03 -18.18
C PRO A 118 36.76 7.31 -16.86
N LEU A 119 35.86 6.48 -16.35
CA LEU A 119 36.19 5.55 -15.26
C LEU A 119 37.20 4.50 -15.75
N PRO A 120 38.21 4.15 -14.93
CA PRO A 120 39.14 3.07 -15.27
C PRO A 120 38.37 1.74 -15.37
N ILE A 121 38.71 0.95 -16.39
CA ILE A 121 38.06 -0.34 -16.65
C ILE A 121 38.49 -1.32 -15.55
N THR A 122 37.53 -1.76 -14.75
CA THR A 122 37.68 -2.85 -13.78
C THR A 122 36.81 -4.04 -14.22
N PRO A 123 37.15 -5.29 -13.84
CA PRO A 123 36.37 -6.48 -14.22
C PRO A 123 34.89 -6.40 -13.83
N ASP A 124 34.53 -5.58 -12.83
CA ASP A 124 33.16 -5.36 -12.38
C ASP A 124 32.42 -4.20 -13.08
N LEU A 125 33.10 -3.40 -13.91
CA LEU A 125 32.58 -2.19 -14.58
C LEU A 125 32.95 -2.17 -16.07
N THR A 126 32.62 -3.22 -16.80
CA THR A 126 32.69 -3.25 -18.27
C THR A 126 31.28 -3.10 -18.86
N PRO A 127 30.98 -2.05 -19.64
CA PRO A 127 29.70 -1.97 -20.32
C PRO A 127 29.58 -3.12 -21.32
N HIS A 128 28.37 -3.66 -21.47
CA HIS A 128 28.10 -4.82 -22.31
C HIS A 128 28.31 -4.57 -23.81
N VAL A 129 28.48 -3.32 -24.24
CA VAL A 129 28.60 -2.90 -25.63
C VAL A 129 29.97 -2.29 -25.86
N GLU A 130 30.68 -2.78 -26.88
CA GLU A 130 31.98 -2.23 -27.29
C GLU A 130 31.85 -0.73 -27.64
N GLY A 131 32.89 0.04 -27.35
CA GLY A 131 32.92 1.50 -27.60
C GLY A 131 32.30 2.38 -26.51
N HIS A 132 31.62 1.81 -25.51
CA HIS A 132 31.04 2.58 -24.40
C HIS A 132 31.98 2.61 -23.19
N ARG A 133 31.96 3.70 -22.43
CA ARG A 133 32.68 3.82 -21.16
C ARG A 133 31.80 4.44 -20.09
N PHE A 134 32.06 4.07 -18.84
CA PHE A 134 31.39 4.65 -17.69
C PHE A 134 32.05 5.97 -17.28
N SER A 135 31.28 6.86 -16.67
CA SER A 135 31.75 8.08 -16.02
C SER A 135 31.03 8.25 -14.69
N THR A 136 31.75 8.70 -13.66
CA THR A 136 31.14 8.96 -12.36
C THR A 136 31.30 10.42 -11.95
N PHE A 137 30.23 10.96 -11.39
CA PHE A 137 30.20 12.29 -10.79
C PHE A 137 29.75 12.12 -9.35
N GLN A 138 30.60 12.55 -8.42
CA GLN A 138 30.31 12.56 -6.99
C GLN A 138 30.12 13.99 -6.54
N VAL A 139 28.99 14.27 -5.90
CA VAL A 139 28.60 15.59 -5.44
C VAL A 139 28.28 15.52 -3.96
N ASP A 140 29.02 16.29 -3.17
CA ASP A 140 28.80 16.39 -1.72
C ASP A 140 28.16 17.74 -1.41
N TYR A 141 26.98 17.70 -0.79
CA TYR A 141 26.25 18.86 -0.32
C TYR A 141 26.34 18.96 1.20
N GLN A 142 26.52 20.17 1.70
CA GLN A 142 26.34 20.50 3.11
C GLN A 142 24.98 21.17 3.28
N LEU A 143 24.12 20.55 4.08
CA LEU A 143 22.78 21.02 4.40
C LEU A 143 22.77 21.66 5.77
N GLU A 144 22.03 22.77 5.91
CA GLU A 144 21.84 23.45 7.20
C GLU A 144 21.05 22.58 8.18
N HIS A 145 20.08 21.80 7.67
CA HIS A 145 19.20 20.94 8.45
C HIS A 145 18.96 19.60 7.75
N GLY A 146 18.64 18.55 8.51
CA GLY A 146 18.44 17.21 7.96
C GLY A 146 17.13 16.98 7.17
N HIS A 147 16.24 17.99 7.08
CA HIS A 147 15.03 17.98 6.24
C HIS A 147 14.16 16.69 6.32
N LYS A 148 13.99 16.12 7.52
CA LYS A 148 13.40 14.77 7.74
C LYS A 148 11.96 14.56 7.25
N LEU A 149 11.15 15.62 7.12
CA LEU A 149 9.74 15.55 6.64
C LEU A 149 9.57 16.25 5.29
N GLN A 150 10.66 16.41 4.55
CA GLN A 150 10.69 17.15 3.29
C GLN A 150 11.37 16.31 2.21
N THR A 151 11.10 16.64 0.96
CA THR A 151 11.75 16.02 -0.20
C THR A 151 12.77 17.00 -0.74
N LEU A 152 14.01 16.55 -0.84
CA LEU A 152 15.10 17.26 -1.48
C LEU A 152 15.02 16.95 -2.97
N ALA A 153 14.73 17.95 -3.79
CA ALA A 153 14.69 17.81 -5.24
C ALA A 153 15.97 18.41 -5.83
N ALA A 154 16.65 17.67 -6.70
CA ALA A 154 17.81 18.15 -7.44
C ALA A 154 17.57 17.94 -8.93
N GLU A 155 18.02 18.88 -9.75
CA GLU A 155 18.01 18.79 -11.21
C GLU A 155 19.46 18.85 -11.67
N TYR A 156 19.83 17.96 -12.59
CA TYR A 156 21.18 17.83 -13.12
C TYR A 156 21.11 17.96 -14.63
N ASP A 157 21.70 19.03 -15.14
CA ASP A 157 21.74 19.31 -16.57
C ASP A 157 23.16 19.08 -17.08
N PHE A 158 23.33 18.07 -17.94
CA PHE A 158 24.59 17.76 -18.58
C PHE A 158 24.61 18.38 -19.97
N ARG A 159 25.59 19.25 -20.21
CA ARG A 159 25.77 19.95 -21.48
C ARG A 159 27.20 19.84 -21.98
N LYS A 160 27.34 19.92 -23.30
CA LYS A 160 28.63 20.14 -23.95
C LYS A 160 29.06 21.60 -23.81
N VAL A 161 30.36 21.86 -23.91
CA VAL A 161 30.95 23.22 -23.94
C VAL A 161 30.38 24.09 -25.07
N ASN A 162 29.91 23.47 -26.17
CA ASN A 162 29.24 24.16 -27.27
C ASN A 162 27.78 24.59 -26.96
N GLY A 163 27.28 24.30 -25.75
CA GLY A 163 25.92 24.59 -25.31
C GLY A 163 24.87 23.54 -25.68
N GLN A 164 25.24 22.44 -26.34
CA GLN A 164 24.35 21.35 -26.68
C GLN A 164 23.99 20.53 -25.43
N GLU A 165 22.70 20.37 -25.15
CA GLU A 165 22.20 19.52 -24.07
C GLU A 165 22.44 18.04 -24.40
N LEU A 166 23.01 17.31 -23.44
CA LEU A 166 23.31 15.88 -23.54
C LEU A 166 22.20 15.07 -22.89
N ASP A 167 21.99 15.29 -21.60
CA ASP A 167 20.99 14.61 -20.81
C ASP A 167 20.62 15.46 -19.58
N CYS A 168 19.36 15.35 -19.13
CA CYS A 168 18.91 16.03 -17.92
C CYS A 168 18.19 15.06 -16.99
N ALA A 169 18.68 14.93 -15.77
CA ALA A 169 18.08 14.09 -14.74
C ALA A 169 17.65 14.88 -13.52
N ALA A 170 16.43 14.61 -13.06
CA ALA A 170 15.93 15.06 -11.77
C ALA A 170 15.97 13.90 -10.76
N ALA A 171 16.31 14.22 -9.52
CA ALA A 171 16.37 13.30 -8.40
C ALA A 171 15.52 13.84 -7.25
N LYS A 172 14.65 12.98 -6.70
CA LYS A 172 13.87 13.29 -5.49
C LYS A 172 14.41 12.41 -4.36
N VAL A 173 15.14 13.01 -3.43
CA VAL A 173 15.74 12.35 -2.27
C VAL A 173 14.85 12.58 -1.06
N THR A 174 14.47 11.49 -0.39
CA THR A 174 13.69 11.55 0.85
C THR A 174 14.56 11.11 2.02
N PRO A 175 14.97 12.04 2.90
CA PRO A 175 15.66 11.72 4.14
C PRO A 175 14.81 10.82 5.04
N TYR A 176 15.48 10.08 5.92
CA TYR A 176 14.81 9.30 6.94
C TYR A 176 14.05 10.19 7.91
N ILE A 177 12.76 9.91 8.06
CA ILE A 177 11.83 10.70 8.90
C ILE A 177 12.26 10.67 10.38
N GLY A 178 12.94 9.60 10.81
CA GLY A 178 13.38 9.41 12.18
C GLY A 178 12.44 8.49 12.97
N THR A 179 13.03 7.73 13.90
CA THR A 179 12.30 6.77 14.75
C THR A 179 11.15 7.38 15.56
N PRO A 180 11.27 8.55 16.23
CA PRO A 180 10.17 9.04 17.08
C PRO A 180 8.94 9.44 16.26
N TYR A 181 9.14 10.03 15.09
CA TYR A 181 8.05 10.43 14.20
C TYR A 181 7.38 9.21 13.55
N ALA A 182 8.16 8.22 13.12
CA ALA A 182 7.61 6.95 12.61
C ALA A 182 6.73 6.26 13.67
N VAL A 183 7.19 6.21 14.92
CA VAL A 183 6.40 5.67 16.04
C VAL A 183 5.13 6.48 16.26
N ALA A 184 5.20 7.81 16.23
CA ALA A 184 4.02 8.67 16.39
C ALA A 184 2.98 8.45 15.27
N PHE A 185 3.42 8.40 14.01
CA PHE A 185 2.52 8.17 12.86
C PHE A 185 1.91 6.76 12.87
N ASN A 186 2.55 5.79 13.51
CA ASN A 186 1.97 4.46 13.70
C ASN A 186 0.98 4.44 14.89
N LEU A 187 1.38 5.00 16.03
CA LEU A 187 0.62 4.89 17.29
C LEU A 187 -0.62 5.78 17.31
N VAL A 188 -0.60 6.97 16.71
CA VAL A 188 -1.74 7.90 16.73
C VAL A 188 -2.98 7.30 16.05
N PRO A 189 -2.91 6.80 14.80
CA PRO A 189 -4.05 6.12 14.17
C PRO A 189 -4.51 4.87 14.91
N ALA A 190 -3.57 4.09 15.47
CA ALA A 190 -3.90 2.91 16.27
C ALA A 190 -4.67 3.31 17.56
N GLY A 191 -4.25 4.38 18.22
CA GLY A 191 -4.91 4.93 19.40
C GLY A 191 -6.31 5.45 19.09
N VAL A 192 -6.49 6.18 17.98
CA VAL A 192 -7.81 6.64 17.52
C VAL A 192 -8.73 5.46 17.24
N MET A 193 -8.24 4.41 16.55
CA MET A 193 -9.03 3.21 16.30
C MET A 193 -9.45 2.51 17.60
N ALA A 194 -8.57 2.42 18.59
CA ALA A 194 -8.89 1.86 19.90
C ALA A 194 -9.95 2.68 20.64
N LEU A 195 -9.87 4.02 20.57
CA LEU A 195 -10.89 4.91 21.14
C LEU A 195 -12.25 4.76 20.44
N VAL A 196 -12.27 4.71 19.11
CA VAL A 196 -13.49 4.46 18.34
C VAL A 196 -14.11 3.11 18.70
N GLY A 197 -13.28 2.06 18.82
CA GLY A 197 -13.74 0.74 19.24
C GLY A 197 -14.29 0.71 20.66
N ALA A 198 -13.65 1.41 21.60
CA ALA A 198 -14.14 1.53 22.97
C ALA A 198 -15.46 2.31 23.05
N ALA A 199 -15.58 3.41 22.29
CA ALA A 199 -16.81 4.19 22.22
C ALA A 199 -17.97 3.40 21.60
N ALA A 200 -17.72 2.73 20.47
CA ALA A 200 -18.71 1.86 19.81
C ALA A 200 -19.13 0.70 20.73
N TRP A 201 -18.17 0.10 21.43
CA TRP A 201 -18.49 -0.92 22.42
C TRP A 201 -19.38 -0.37 23.53
N GLN A 202 -19.08 0.80 24.09
CA GLN A 202 -19.89 1.40 25.15
C GLN A 202 -21.32 1.71 24.67
N THR A 203 -21.50 2.23 23.45
CA THR A 203 -22.83 2.55 22.91
C THR A 203 -23.66 1.28 22.72
N HIS A 204 -23.09 0.28 22.05
CA HIS A 204 -23.81 -0.96 21.75
C HIS A 204 -23.99 -1.84 22.99
N ALA A 205 -23.04 -1.81 23.94
CA ALA A 205 -23.17 -2.52 25.21
C ALA A 205 -24.21 -1.90 26.14
N ALA A 206 -24.39 -0.57 26.13
CA ALA A 206 -25.42 0.08 26.94
C ALA A 206 -26.85 -0.22 26.47
N GLU A 207 -27.02 -0.55 25.18
CA GLU A 207 -28.30 -1.02 24.63
C GLU A 207 -28.67 -2.44 25.08
N LEU A 208 -27.70 -3.22 25.59
CA LEU A 208 -27.95 -4.51 26.21
C LEU A 208 -27.87 -4.39 27.72
N GLY A 209 -29.00 -4.62 28.39
CA GLY A 209 -29.01 -4.83 29.84
C GLY A 209 -27.97 -5.89 30.28
N VAL A 210 -27.53 -5.77 31.54
CA VAL A 210 -26.42 -6.52 32.15
C VAL A 210 -26.55 -8.05 32.03
N ASP A 211 -27.76 -8.57 31.83
CA ASP A 211 -28.07 -10.01 31.81
C ASP A 211 -27.75 -10.74 30.49
N HIS A 212 -27.42 -10.04 29.39
CA HIS A 212 -27.26 -10.67 28.05
C HIS A 212 -25.84 -10.57 27.47
N PHE A 213 -24.88 -10.01 28.21
CA PHE A 213 -23.45 -10.04 27.85
C PHE A 213 -22.92 -11.46 27.60
N VAL A 214 -23.61 -12.45 28.15
CA VAL A 214 -23.28 -13.88 28.14
C VAL A 214 -23.67 -14.57 26.82
N ASP A 215 -24.56 -13.98 26.00
CA ASP A 215 -24.98 -14.56 24.70
C ASP A 215 -24.05 -14.16 23.52
N PHE A 216 -22.82 -13.75 23.84
CA PHE A 216 -21.78 -13.30 22.91
C PHE A 216 -21.54 -14.24 21.72
N SER A 217 -21.63 -15.56 21.93
CA SER A 217 -21.39 -16.57 20.89
C SER A 217 -22.59 -16.86 19.98
N SER A 218 -23.81 -16.58 20.44
CA SER A 218 -25.05 -16.76 19.68
C SER A 218 -25.37 -15.51 18.87
N ALA A 219 -25.17 -14.32 19.44
CA ALA A 219 -25.31 -13.02 18.77
C ALA A 219 -24.35 -12.86 17.59
N LEU A 220 -23.06 -13.19 17.76
CA LEU A 220 -22.09 -13.07 16.67
C LEU A 220 -22.43 -13.96 15.47
N VAL A 221 -23.07 -15.12 15.70
CA VAL A 221 -23.44 -16.09 14.66
C VAL A 221 -24.73 -15.70 13.94
N SER A 222 -25.60 -14.92 14.58
CA SER A 222 -26.83 -14.42 13.97
C SER A 222 -26.57 -13.23 13.03
N HIS A 223 -25.32 -12.78 12.87
CA HIS A 223 -24.94 -11.50 12.23
C HIS A 223 -25.70 -10.31 12.83
N GLN A 224 -26.11 -10.43 14.10
CA GLN A 224 -27.00 -9.51 14.78
C GLN A 224 -26.53 -9.38 16.22
N GLY A 225 -26.27 -8.15 16.64
CA GLY A 225 -25.90 -7.84 18.02
C GLY A 225 -24.68 -6.93 18.14
N PRO A 226 -24.42 -6.48 19.37
CA PRO A 226 -23.58 -5.32 19.66
C PRO A 226 -22.13 -5.50 19.23
N VAL A 227 -21.65 -6.74 19.25
CA VAL A 227 -20.28 -7.09 18.86
C VAL A 227 -20.09 -6.90 17.36
N TRP A 228 -21.06 -7.33 16.55
CA TRP A 228 -20.98 -7.21 15.11
C TRP A 228 -21.13 -5.75 14.66
N ASP A 229 -22.02 -5.00 15.32
CA ASP A 229 -22.18 -3.56 15.08
C ASP A 229 -20.90 -2.79 15.45
N THR A 230 -20.26 -3.14 16.57
CA THR A 230 -18.94 -2.61 16.95
C THR A 230 -17.87 -2.95 15.91
N ILE A 231 -17.84 -4.18 15.40
CA ILE A 231 -16.89 -4.60 14.34
C ILE A 231 -17.10 -3.79 13.06
N MET A 232 -18.35 -3.54 12.67
CA MET A 232 -18.66 -2.72 11.50
C MET A 232 -18.21 -1.27 11.68
N ASP A 233 -18.42 -0.68 12.86
CA ASP A 233 -17.98 0.69 13.17
C ASP A 233 -16.45 0.83 13.15
N ILE A 234 -15.72 -0.11 13.76
CA ILE A 234 -14.25 -0.19 13.67
C ILE A 234 -13.81 -0.40 12.21
N GLY A 235 -14.52 -1.24 11.48
CA GLY A 235 -14.25 -1.55 10.08
C GLY A 235 -14.32 -0.33 9.17
N VAL A 236 -15.22 0.62 9.44
CA VAL A 236 -15.28 1.90 8.70
C VAL A 236 -13.97 2.68 8.87
N TYR A 237 -13.47 2.82 10.11
CA TYR A 237 -12.22 3.54 10.37
C TYR A 237 -11.01 2.82 9.76
N LEU A 238 -10.94 1.50 9.93
CA LEU A 238 -9.88 0.68 9.33
C LEU A 238 -9.85 0.83 7.80
N ARG A 239 -11.02 0.88 7.15
CA ARG A 239 -11.13 1.07 5.70
C ARG A 239 -10.56 2.42 5.24
N TYR A 240 -10.72 3.49 6.03
CA TYR A 240 -10.10 4.78 5.71
C TYR A 240 -8.57 4.71 5.80
N LEU A 241 -8.01 4.00 6.79
CA LEU A 241 -6.57 3.81 6.89
C LEU A 241 -6.03 2.98 5.71
N GLN A 242 -6.74 1.91 5.33
CA GLN A 242 -6.42 1.11 4.16
C GLN A 242 -6.45 1.94 2.89
N PHE A 243 -7.47 2.78 2.71
CA PHE A 243 -7.57 3.70 1.58
C PHE A 243 -6.43 4.72 1.58
N ALA A 244 -6.04 5.28 2.73
CA ALA A 244 -4.90 6.20 2.83
C ALA A 244 -3.57 5.53 2.47
N PHE A 245 -3.37 4.28 2.91
CA PHE A 245 -2.19 3.49 2.54
C PHE A 245 -2.16 3.20 1.03
N LEU A 246 -3.26 2.71 0.46
CA LEU A 246 -3.36 2.31 -0.94
C LEU A 246 -3.39 3.50 -1.91
N SER A 247 -3.95 4.64 -1.50
CA SER A 247 -3.82 5.88 -2.28
C SER A 247 -2.38 6.37 -2.31
N SER A 248 -1.61 6.15 -1.25
CA SER A 248 -0.17 6.48 -1.24
C SER A 248 0.68 5.52 -2.08
N SER A 249 0.12 4.40 -2.56
CA SER A 249 0.75 3.46 -3.48
C SER A 249 0.27 3.61 -4.94
N LEU A 250 -0.43 4.70 -5.28
CA LEU A 250 -0.76 5.04 -6.67
C LEU A 250 0.51 5.37 -7.47
N SER A 251 0.49 5.06 -8.77
CA SER A 251 1.61 5.37 -9.68
C SER A 251 1.58 6.82 -10.17
N ILE A 252 1.46 7.76 -9.25
CA ILE A 252 1.54 9.19 -9.53
C ILE A 252 2.76 9.81 -8.84
N GLU A 253 3.15 10.99 -9.29
CA GLU A 253 4.26 11.71 -8.69
C GLU A 253 3.85 12.36 -7.37
N TYR A 254 4.02 11.62 -6.28
CA TYR A 254 3.88 12.16 -4.94
C TYR A 254 5.11 12.96 -4.51
N PRO A 255 4.95 13.92 -3.57
CA PRO A 255 6.09 14.38 -2.82
C PRO A 255 6.71 13.18 -2.08
N GLY A 256 8.04 13.06 -2.17
CA GLY A 256 8.75 11.88 -1.68
C GLY A 256 8.60 11.58 -0.19
N PHE A 257 8.17 12.55 0.63
CA PHE A 257 7.93 12.35 2.06
C PHE A 257 6.60 11.64 2.36
N LEU A 258 5.61 11.71 1.45
CA LEU A 258 4.26 11.18 1.72
C LEU A 258 4.26 9.65 1.84
N PRO A 259 4.86 8.87 0.92
CA PRO A 259 4.87 7.42 1.03
C PRO A 259 5.51 6.90 2.32
N PRO A 260 6.66 7.42 2.82
CA PRO A 260 7.19 6.97 4.11
C PRO A 260 6.40 7.43 5.35
N ILE A 261 5.52 8.44 5.25
CA ILE A 261 4.53 8.72 6.30
C ILE A 261 3.43 7.65 6.25
N ALA A 262 2.84 7.45 5.06
CA ALA A 262 1.76 6.50 4.84
C ALA A 262 2.18 5.04 5.08
N SER A 263 3.46 4.71 4.91
CA SER A 263 3.99 3.37 5.20
C SER A 263 3.84 2.99 6.69
N ASN A 264 3.72 3.96 7.60
CA ASN A 264 3.44 3.67 9.02
C ASN A 264 2.01 3.13 9.24
N LEU A 265 1.12 3.26 8.25
CA LEU A 265 -0.23 2.70 8.24
C LEU A 265 -0.28 1.28 7.64
N ALA A 266 0.86 0.71 7.24
CA ALA A 266 0.92 -0.58 6.55
C ALA A 266 0.29 -1.75 7.33
N TRP A 267 0.30 -1.68 8.67
CA TRP A 267 -0.39 -2.67 9.52
C TRP A 267 -1.89 -2.75 9.25
N SER A 268 -2.52 -1.65 8.81
CA SER A 268 -3.95 -1.62 8.47
C SER A 268 -4.27 -2.42 7.20
N SER A 269 -3.26 -2.73 6.39
CA SER A 269 -3.37 -3.43 5.11
C SER A 269 -2.62 -4.76 5.08
N LEU A 270 -2.47 -5.43 6.23
CA LEU A 270 -1.78 -6.73 6.37
C LEU A 270 -0.26 -6.68 6.07
N MET A 271 0.35 -5.50 6.11
CA MET A 271 1.79 -5.30 5.88
C MET A 271 2.52 -4.96 7.18
N PHE A 272 2.42 -5.82 8.19
CA PHE A 272 3.06 -5.60 9.50
C PHE A 272 4.29 -6.49 9.75
N TRP A 273 4.31 -7.71 9.20
CA TRP A 273 5.43 -8.64 9.39
C TRP A 273 5.93 -9.17 8.03
N ARG A 274 7.25 -9.30 7.91
CA ARG A 274 7.97 -9.57 6.64
C ARG A 274 8.20 -11.05 6.36
N GLY A 275 7.47 -11.93 7.04
CA GLY A 275 7.66 -13.37 6.90
C GLY A 275 9.02 -13.87 7.41
N PRO A 276 9.22 -15.20 7.48
CA PRO A 276 10.54 -15.80 7.71
C PRO A 276 11.30 -16.06 6.41
N TYR A 277 10.65 -15.86 5.25
CA TYR A 277 11.21 -16.13 3.93
C TYR A 277 11.56 -14.81 3.24
N ASP A 278 12.85 -14.50 3.12
CA ASP A 278 13.36 -13.27 2.52
C ASP A 278 13.81 -13.44 1.05
N GLY A 279 13.72 -14.66 0.50
CA GLY A 279 14.10 -14.97 -0.90
C GLY A 279 15.53 -14.58 -1.27
N GLY A 280 16.37 -14.23 -0.28
CA GLY A 280 17.69 -13.62 -0.45
C GLY A 280 17.70 -12.17 -0.97
N LEU A 281 16.54 -11.52 -1.15
CA LEU A 281 16.40 -10.21 -1.81
C LEU A 281 15.39 -9.33 -1.05
N THR A 282 15.74 -8.96 0.18
CA THR A 282 15.01 -7.94 0.94
C THR A 282 15.57 -6.56 0.67
N TRP A 283 14.67 -5.58 0.61
CA TRP A 283 15.07 -4.19 0.58
C TRP A 283 15.25 -3.69 2.02
N PRO A 284 16.29 -2.88 2.30
CA PRO A 284 16.50 -2.36 3.66
C PRO A 284 15.44 -1.34 4.09
N GLY A 285 14.61 -0.83 3.16
CA GLY A 285 13.66 0.25 3.40
C GLY A 285 14.36 1.61 3.46
N VAL A 286 15.18 1.76 4.50
CA VAL A 286 16.06 2.90 4.72
C VAL A 286 17.49 2.41 4.62
N GLU A 287 18.26 3.03 3.73
CA GLU A 287 19.68 2.76 3.56
C GLU A 287 20.42 4.08 3.67
N GLN A 288 21.46 4.13 4.50
CA GLN A 288 22.31 5.31 4.66
C GLN A 288 21.54 6.63 4.89
N GLY A 289 20.50 6.59 5.73
CA GLY A 289 19.71 7.77 6.09
C GLY A 289 18.71 8.26 5.04
N ILE A 290 18.53 7.52 3.94
CA ILE A 290 17.61 7.85 2.83
C ILE A 290 16.68 6.66 2.54
N TYR A 291 15.44 6.93 2.11
CA TYR A 291 14.55 5.88 1.62
C TYR A 291 14.92 5.43 0.20
N VAL A 292 15.05 4.11 0.02
CA VAL A 292 15.39 3.50 -1.28
C VAL A 292 14.22 3.62 -2.24
N SER A 293 14.43 4.21 -3.43
CA SER A 293 13.34 4.64 -4.32
C SER A 293 13.36 4.08 -5.75
N ASN A 294 14.15 3.04 -6.05
CA ASN A 294 14.31 2.51 -7.41
C ASN A 294 13.12 1.65 -7.91
N ALA A 295 11.92 2.21 -7.93
CA ALA A 295 10.69 1.54 -8.36
C ALA A 295 9.99 2.28 -9.50
N THR A 296 9.40 1.52 -10.41
CA THR A 296 8.64 2.03 -11.56
C THR A 296 7.16 2.26 -11.20
N PHE A 297 6.57 1.35 -10.42
CA PHE A 297 5.17 1.36 -10.02
C PHE A 297 5.00 1.83 -8.57
N GLY A 298 3.86 2.46 -8.25
CA GLY A 298 3.59 3.01 -6.91
C GLY A 298 3.51 1.93 -5.82
N MET A 299 2.97 0.76 -6.14
CA MET A 299 2.97 -0.40 -5.24
C MET A 299 4.39 -0.92 -4.96
N ASP A 300 5.24 -1.07 -6.00
CA ASP A 300 6.63 -1.49 -5.84
C ASP A 300 7.42 -0.47 -5.00
N TYR A 301 7.14 0.81 -5.22
CA TYR A 301 7.70 1.90 -4.43
C TYR A 301 7.35 1.72 -2.95
N MET A 302 6.07 1.58 -2.60
CA MET A 302 5.64 1.40 -1.22
C MET A 302 6.25 0.14 -0.55
N VAL A 303 6.31 -0.98 -1.25
CA VAL A 303 6.91 -2.23 -0.77
C VAL A 303 8.40 -2.05 -0.44
N ARG A 304 9.14 -1.32 -1.29
CA ARG A 304 10.54 -1.00 -1.05
C ARG A 304 10.72 -0.10 0.16
N MET A 305 9.88 0.93 0.34
CA MET A 305 9.93 1.80 1.52
C MET A 305 9.71 1.04 2.83
N LEU A 306 8.82 0.04 2.82
CA LEU A 306 8.57 -0.82 3.97
C LEU A 306 9.68 -1.85 4.23
N GLY A 307 10.60 -2.02 3.29
CA GLY A 307 11.64 -3.04 3.34
C GLY A 307 11.08 -4.47 3.29
N PHE A 308 9.95 -4.65 2.60
CA PHE A 308 9.39 -5.97 2.29
C PHE A 308 10.16 -6.62 1.13
N PRO A 309 10.04 -7.95 0.95
CA PRO A 309 10.59 -8.65 -0.22
C PRO A 309 9.97 -8.13 -1.52
N ARG A 310 10.49 -8.57 -2.67
CA ARG A 310 10.11 -8.08 -4.00
C ARG A 310 8.59 -8.01 -4.22
N ILE A 311 8.17 -7.18 -5.18
CA ILE A 311 6.76 -7.07 -5.61
C ILE A 311 6.11 -8.43 -5.96
N MET A 312 6.88 -9.46 -6.29
CA MET A 312 6.30 -10.78 -6.57
C MET A 312 6.03 -11.61 -5.31
N ASP A 313 6.50 -11.20 -4.14
CA ASP A 313 6.48 -12.01 -2.92
C ASP A 313 5.66 -11.34 -1.80
N PHE A 314 5.44 -10.02 -1.83
CA PHE A 314 4.67 -9.32 -0.77
C PHE A 314 3.22 -9.82 -0.61
N MET A 315 2.59 -10.29 -1.69
CA MET A 315 1.23 -10.84 -1.63
C MET A 315 1.19 -12.07 -0.71
N PHE A 316 2.23 -12.89 -0.74
CA PHE A 316 2.36 -14.05 0.14
C PHE A 316 2.47 -13.62 1.60
N ASP A 317 3.26 -12.58 1.88
CA ASP A 317 3.38 -12.02 3.23
C ASP A 317 2.04 -11.47 3.74
N ALA A 318 1.27 -10.80 2.88
CA ALA A 318 -0.06 -10.32 3.23
C ALA A 318 -1.01 -11.48 3.60
N PHE A 319 -0.96 -12.60 2.88
CA PHE A 319 -1.73 -13.79 3.24
C PHE A 319 -1.26 -14.42 4.55
N LEU A 320 0.05 -14.52 4.75
CA LEU A 320 0.61 -15.07 5.97
C LEU A 320 0.20 -14.21 7.18
N ASN A 321 0.26 -12.89 7.03
CA ASN A 321 -0.21 -11.91 8.00
C ASN A 321 -1.73 -12.03 8.26
N LEU A 322 -2.53 -12.28 7.22
CA LEU A 322 -3.96 -12.57 7.38
C LEU A 322 -4.18 -13.86 8.19
N VAL A 323 -3.42 -14.93 7.93
CA VAL A 323 -3.51 -16.19 8.68
C VAL A 323 -3.11 -16.02 10.14
N ILE A 324 -2.05 -15.27 10.40
CA ILE A 324 -1.62 -14.91 11.77
C ILE A 324 -2.75 -14.14 12.48
N LEU A 325 -3.36 -13.16 11.81
CA LEU A 325 -4.44 -12.37 12.37
C LEU A 325 -5.69 -13.22 12.67
N MET A 326 -6.08 -14.11 11.75
CA MET A 326 -7.18 -15.07 11.95
C MET A 326 -6.90 -15.98 13.15
N GLY A 327 -5.67 -16.50 13.26
CA GLY A 327 -5.24 -17.32 14.40
C GLY A 327 -5.27 -16.58 15.73
N ALA A 328 -4.81 -15.32 15.74
CA ALA A 328 -4.86 -14.46 16.93
C ALA A 328 -6.31 -14.18 17.35
N LEU A 329 -7.19 -13.83 16.41
CA LEU A 329 -8.61 -13.60 16.68
C LEU A 329 -9.30 -14.87 17.20
N LEU A 330 -9.00 -16.02 16.61
CA LEU A 330 -9.50 -17.32 17.08
C LEU A 330 -9.06 -17.60 18.52
N ALA A 331 -7.80 -17.33 18.86
CA ALA A 331 -7.28 -17.50 20.22
C ALA A 331 -7.97 -16.58 21.23
N ILE A 332 -8.20 -15.30 20.87
CA ILE A 332 -8.93 -14.33 21.70
C ILE A 332 -10.38 -14.80 21.92
N LEU A 333 -11.10 -15.13 20.85
CA LEU A 333 -12.48 -15.62 20.94
C LEU A 333 -12.57 -16.92 21.76
N GLY A 334 -11.61 -17.81 21.61
CA GLY A 334 -11.49 -19.03 22.41
C GLY A 334 -11.26 -18.74 23.89
N ALA A 335 -10.37 -17.80 24.23
CA ALA A 335 -10.10 -17.40 25.61
C ALA A 335 -11.31 -16.74 26.27
N VAL A 336 -12.01 -15.85 25.56
CA VAL A 336 -13.26 -15.23 26.03
C VAL A 336 -14.33 -16.28 26.28
N HIS A 337 -14.50 -17.24 25.36
CA HIS A 337 -15.47 -18.33 25.54
C HIS A 337 -15.13 -19.21 26.75
N MET A 338 -13.84 -19.53 26.97
CA MET A 338 -13.38 -20.27 28.14
C MET A 338 -13.60 -19.52 29.45
N LEU A 339 -13.42 -18.20 29.46
CA LEU A 339 -13.67 -17.39 30.65
C LEU A 339 -15.17 -17.30 30.96
N ALA A 340 -16.00 -17.07 29.94
CA ALA A 340 -17.45 -17.00 30.08
C ALA A 340 -18.06 -18.33 30.57
N SER A 341 -17.58 -19.47 30.06
CA SER A 341 -18.08 -20.79 30.47
C SER A 341 -17.69 -21.15 31.92
N ARG A 342 -16.60 -20.58 32.45
CA ARG A 342 -16.24 -20.72 33.87
C ARG A 342 -17.17 -19.94 34.79
N TRP A 343 -17.68 -18.80 34.34
CA TRP A 343 -18.54 -17.95 35.16
C TRP A 343 -20.01 -18.38 35.12
N ASN A 344 -20.46 -18.98 34.02
CA ASN A 344 -21.82 -19.49 33.86
C ASN A 344 -21.81 -20.96 33.39
N PRO A 345 -21.91 -21.95 34.29
CA PRO A 345 -21.85 -23.37 33.92
C PRO A 345 -23.03 -23.83 33.06
N GLU A 346 -24.18 -23.13 33.08
CA GLU A 346 -25.30 -23.43 32.16
C GLU A 346 -24.92 -23.25 30.68
N MET A 347 -23.95 -22.36 30.39
CA MET A 347 -23.39 -22.10 29.06
C MET A 347 -22.57 -23.31 28.54
N SER A 348 -21.99 -24.12 29.43
CA SER A 348 -21.15 -25.26 29.04
C SER A 348 -21.94 -26.36 28.34
N SER A 349 -23.26 -26.41 28.56
CA SER A 349 -24.17 -27.36 27.91
C SER A 349 -24.42 -27.04 26.43
N ARG A 350 -24.26 -25.77 26.04
CA ARG A 350 -24.49 -25.28 24.67
C ARG A 350 -23.14 -25.14 23.95
N GLY A 351 -22.47 -26.28 23.76
CA GLY A 351 -21.12 -26.37 23.21
C GLY A 351 -20.96 -25.57 21.92
N VAL A 352 -20.23 -24.45 21.99
CA VAL A 352 -19.76 -23.75 20.78
C VAL A 352 -18.61 -24.57 20.22
N HIS A 353 -18.86 -25.26 19.11
CA HIS A 353 -17.84 -26.07 18.45
C HIS A 353 -16.71 -25.17 17.90
N THR A 354 -15.46 -25.54 18.14
CA THR A 354 -14.24 -24.91 17.58
C THR A 354 -14.30 -24.56 16.07
N PRO A 355 -14.88 -25.36 15.15
CA PRO A 355 -15.03 -24.97 13.75
C PRO A 355 -15.90 -23.73 13.54
N LYS A 356 -16.86 -23.49 14.44
CA LYS A 356 -17.73 -22.31 14.37
C LYS A 356 -16.93 -21.05 14.66
N LEU A 357 -16.10 -21.05 15.71
CA LEU A 357 -15.23 -19.92 16.06
C LEU A 357 -14.19 -19.64 14.96
N ALA A 358 -13.62 -20.70 14.37
CA ALA A 358 -12.68 -20.57 13.25
C ALA A 358 -13.34 -19.90 12.04
N TYR A 359 -14.56 -20.33 11.68
CA TYR A 359 -15.34 -19.70 10.61
C TYR A 359 -15.59 -18.21 10.89
N MET A 360 -16.00 -17.85 12.11
CA MET A 360 -16.23 -16.45 12.49
C MET A 360 -14.96 -15.62 12.37
N SER A 361 -13.83 -16.13 12.86
CA SER A 361 -12.55 -15.40 12.79
C SER A 361 -12.14 -15.11 11.33
N ALA A 362 -12.32 -16.09 10.44
CA ALA A 362 -12.04 -15.94 9.03
C ALA A 362 -13.01 -14.96 8.37
N GLU A 363 -14.30 -15.02 8.71
CA GLU A 363 -15.31 -14.12 8.18
C GLU A 363 -15.00 -12.65 8.54
N VAL A 364 -14.73 -12.37 9.81
CA VAL A 364 -14.39 -11.03 10.28
C VAL A 364 -13.13 -10.53 9.59
N CYS A 365 -12.04 -11.31 9.60
CA CYS A 365 -10.79 -10.91 8.96
C CYS A 365 -10.94 -10.69 7.45
N LEU A 366 -11.67 -11.56 6.74
CA LEU A 366 -11.91 -11.40 5.30
C LEU A 366 -12.80 -10.19 5.01
N SER A 367 -13.80 -9.90 5.85
CA SER A 367 -14.63 -8.71 5.68
C SER A 367 -13.81 -7.41 5.81
N LEU A 368 -12.89 -7.38 6.79
CA LEU A 368 -12.09 -6.20 7.11
C LEU A 368 -10.89 -5.99 6.17
N PHE A 369 -10.31 -7.07 5.63
CA PHE A 369 -9.07 -7.01 4.84
C PHE A 369 -9.21 -7.51 3.40
N SER A 370 -10.43 -7.72 2.91
CA SER A 370 -10.69 -8.05 1.49
C SER A 370 -10.15 -6.99 0.53
N MET A 371 -10.28 -5.72 0.89
CA MET A 371 -9.88 -4.56 0.10
C MET A 371 -8.36 -4.52 -0.19
N PRO A 372 -7.46 -4.51 0.81
CA PRO A 372 -6.01 -4.54 0.55
C PRO A 372 -5.57 -5.82 -0.18
N LEU A 373 -6.12 -6.99 0.18
CA LEU A 373 -5.78 -8.25 -0.50
C LEU A 373 -6.13 -8.20 -1.99
N LEU A 374 -7.28 -7.63 -2.34
CA LEU A 374 -7.71 -7.49 -3.73
C LEU A 374 -6.84 -6.51 -4.52
N ALA A 375 -6.35 -5.45 -3.90
CA ALA A 375 -5.40 -4.53 -4.53
C ALA A 375 -4.07 -5.22 -4.86
N TYR A 376 -3.57 -6.04 -3.92
CA TYR A 376 -2.33 -6.80 -4.09
C TYR A 376 -2.43 -7.82 -5.22
N MET A 377 -3.54 -8.56 -5.25
CA MET A 377 -3.85 -9.51 -6.32
C MET A 377 -3.99 -8.86 -7.69
N SER A 378 -4.64 -7.71 -7.75
CA SER A 378 -4.88 -6.99 -9.01
C SER A 378 -3.57 -6.42 -9.58
N ASN A 379 -2.60 -6.07 -8.72
CA ASN A 379 -1.26 -5.70 -9.15
C ASN A 379 -0.52 -6.89 -9.78
N ASP A 380 -0.61 -8.08 -9.21
CA ASP A 380 -0.03 -9.29 -9.82
C ASP A 380 -0.60 -9.57 -11.22
N LEU A 381 -1.89 -9.32 -11.44
CA LEU A 381 -2.50 -9.45 -12.77
C LEU A 381 -1.94 -8.45 -13.79
N MET A 382 -1.59 -7.24 -13.38
CA MET A 382 -0.94 -6.27 -14.28
C MET A 382 0.40 -6.82 -14.81
N LEU A 383 1.13 -7.58 -13.99
CA LEU A 383 2.41 -8.19 -14.37
C LEU A 383 2.25 -9.52 -15.14
N MET A 384 1.06 -9.82 -15.69
CA MET A 384 0.76 -11.07 -16.41
C MET A 384 1.76 -11.43 -17.52
N GLY A 385 2.42 -10.44 -18.14
CA GLY A 385 3.43 -10.67 -19.17
C GLY A 385 4.77 -11.21 -18.64
N TYR A 386 5.06 -11.02 -17.35
CA TYR A 386 6.30 -11.43 -16.68
C TYR A 386 6.10 -12.65 -15.77
N LEU A 387 4.86 -12.99 -15.45
CA LEU A 387 4.50 -14.07 -14.55
C LEU A 387 4.21 -15.37 -15.30
N PRO A 388 4.57 -16.53 -14.74
CA PRO A 388 4.16 -17.81 -15.30
C PRO A 388 2.63 -17.91 -15.42
N LYS A 389 2.13 -18.49 -16.53
CA LYS A 389 0.69 -18.60 -16.83
C LYS A 389 -0.12 -19.26 -15.70
N TYR A 390 0.45 -20.25 -15.00
CA TYR A 390 -0.23 -20.92 -13.89
C TYR A 390 -0.49 -19.97 -12.70
N ARG A 391 0.42 -19.04 -12.43
CA ARG A 391 0.31 -18.08 -11.32
C ARG A 391 -0.78 -17.05 -11.60
N VAL A 392 -0.85 -16.55 -12.83
CA VAL A 392 -1.91 -15.64 -13.27
C VAL A 392 -3.29 -16.30 -13.14
N GLY A 393 -3.42 -17.57 -13.55
CA GLY A 393 -4.66 -18.34 -13.41
C GLY A 393 -5.09 -18.51 -11.95
N LEU A 394 -4.13 -18.80 -11.05
CA LEU A 394 -4.39 -18.93 -9.62
C LEU A 394 -4.84 -17.60 -9.00
N VAL A 395 -4.15 -16.50 -9.31
CA VAL A 395 -4.52 -15.15 -8.83
C VAL A 395 -5.93 -14.78 -9.29
N ALA A 396 -6.25 -14.97 -10.57
CA ALA A 396 -7.59 -14.70 -11.10
C ALA A 396 -8.68 -15.54 -10.40
N LEU A 397 -8.42 -16.82 -10.17
CA LEU A 397 -9.32 -17.71 -9.41
C LEU A 397 -9.52 -17.19 -7.98
N THR A 398 -8.45 -16.81 -7.29
CA THR A 398 -8.54 -16.31 -5.91
C THR A 398 -9.33 -15.00 -5.82
N ILE A 399 -9.19 -14.09 -6.80
CA ILE A 399 -10.02 -12.88 -6.86
C ILE A 399 -11.51 -13.23 -6.98
N LEU A 400 -11.88 -14.12 -7.90
CA LEU A 400 -13.29 -14.53 -8.07
C LEU A 400 -13.86 -15.16 -6.80
N VAL A 401 -13.05 -15.97 -6.13
CA VAL A 401 -13.37 -16.62 -4.86
C VAL A 401 -13.56 -15.57 -3.75
N LEU A 402 -12.66 -14.59 -3.63
CA LEU A 402 -12.79 -13.50 -2.66
C LEU A 402 -14.04 -12.64 -2.92
N LEU A 403 -14.31 -12.27 -4.17
CA LEU A 403 -15.52 -11.52 -4.54
C LEU A 403 -16.80 -12.30 -4.20
N TYR A 404 -16.80 -13.61 -4.46
CA TYR A 404 -17.92 -14.48 -4.13
C TYR A 404 -18.14 -14.58 -2.62
N VAL A 405 -17.08 -14.77 -1.82
CA VAL A 405 -17.22 -14.81 -0.36
C VAL A 405 -17.69 -13.47 0.19
N HIS A 406 -17.15 -12.35 -0.30
CA HIS A 406 -17.62 -11.01 0.10
C HIS A 406 -19.10 -10.82 -0.23
N TYR A 407 -19.55 -11.29 -1.40
CA TYR A 407 -20.97 -11.28 -1.76
C TYR A 407 -21.82 -12.12 -0.79
N ILE A 408 -21.35 -13.31 -0.41
CA ILE A 408 -22.09 -14.16 0.54
C ILE A 408 -22.16 -13.53 1.93
N ILE A 409 -21.08 -12.91 2.41
CA ILE A 409 -21.04 -12.21 3.70
C ILE A 409 -21.95 -10.97 3.70
N THR A 410 -22.00 -10.21 2.60
CA THR A 410 -22.78 -8.97 2.52
C THR A 410 -24.28 -9.21 2.25
N ARG A 411 -24.64 -10.32 1.61
CA ARG A 411 -26.04 -10.64 1.26
C ARG A 411 -27.03 -10.61 2.43
N PRO A 412 -26.75 -11.20 3.62
CA PRO A 412 -27.67 -11.17 4.77
C PRO A 412 -28.02 -9.76 5.24
N PHE A 413 -27.05 -8.84 5.30
CA PHE A 413 -27.26 -7.46 5.72
C PHE A 413 -28.22 -6.72 4.79
N LEU A 414 -28.05 -6.94 3.49
CA LEU A 414 -28.87 -6.34 2.45
C LEU A 414 -30.31 -6.88 2.48
N HIS A 415 -30.49 -8.15 2.87
CA HIS A 415 -31.82 -8.74 3.02
C HIS A 415 -32.54 -8.26 4.28
N SER A 416 -31.81 -8.05 5.38
CA SER A 416 -32.38 -7.54 6.64
C SER A 416 -32.84 -6.09 6.50
N GLN A 417 -32.02 -5.22 5.90
CA GLN A 417 -32.40 -3.82 5.62
C GLN A 417 -33.60 -3.73 4.67
N ARG A 418 -33.71 -4.67 3.71
CA ARG A 418 -34.87 -4.77 2.80
C ARG A 418 -36.15 -5.09 3.57
N SER A 419 -36.14 -5.97 4.57
CA SER A 419 -37.34 -6.25 5.37
C SER A 419 -37.78 -5.05 6.20
N THR A 420 -36.85 -4.29 6.80
CA THR A 420 -37.18 -3.14 7.64
C THR A 420 -37.72 -1.96 6.81
N GLU A 421 -37.10 -1.65 5.66
CA GLU A 421 -37.64 -0.62 4.76
C GLU A 421 -38.96 -1.04 4.10
N LEU A 422 -39.09 -2.31 3.69
CA LEU A 422 -40.34 -2.79 3.10
C LEU A 422 -41.49 -2.76 4.11
N SER A 423 -41.23 -3.02 5.40
CA SER A 423 -42.24 -2.92 6.47
C SER A 423 -42.73 -1.49 6.64
N ASN A 424 -41.83 -0.50 6.56
CA ASN A 424 -42.17 0.92 6.65
C ASN A 424 -42.81 1.48 5.37
N GLU A 425 -42.54 0.89 4.19
CA GLU A 425 -43.18 1.26 2.91
C GLU A 425 -44.52 0.52 2.69
N PHE A 426 -44.76 -0.65 3.27
CA PHE A 426 -45.99 -1.44 3.03
C PHE A 426 -47.27 -0.86 3.66
N GLN A 427 -47.17 0.20 4.46
CA GLN A 427 -48.35 0.95 4.89
C GLN A 427 -48.93 1.85 3.78
N TYR A 428 -48.22 2.02 2.66
CA TYR A 428 -48.76 2.68 1.48
C TYR A 428 -48.43 1.89 0.20
N THR A 429 -49.49 1.42 -0.45
CA THR A 429 -49.55 0.85 -1.81
C THR A 429 -49.23 -0.64 -1.96
N SER A 430 -50.31 -1.42 -2.00
CA SER A 430 -50.37 -2.68 -2.71
C SER A 430 -50.24 -2.42 -4.21
N LYS A 431 -49.23 -3.03 -4.85
CA LYS A 431 -49.35 -3.78 -6.11
C LYS A 431 -47.97 -4.23 -6.59
N GLN A 432 -47.91 -5.54 -6.77
CA GLN A 432 -46.78 -6.31 -7.26
C GLN A 432 -46.58 -6.05 -8.76
N THR A 433 -45.80 -5.02 -9.07
CA THR A 433 -45.11 -4.88 -10.35
C THR A 433 -43.63 -4.71 -10.02
N ILE A 434 -42.76 -5.56 -10.58
CA ILE A 434 -41.31 -5.38 -10.50
C ILE A 434 -40.99 -4.11 -11.30
N SER A 435 -41.14 -2.97 -10.62
CA SER A 435 -40.86 -1.66 -11.18
C SER A 435 -39.36 -1.53 -11.35
N ILE A 436 -38.93 -0.97 -12.49
CA ILE A 436 -37.54 -0.57 -12.76
C ILE A 436 -36.97 0.22 -11.58
N ARG A 437 -37.82 1.00 -10.89
CA ARG A 437 -37.48 1.76 -9.68
C ARG A 437 -37.10 0.87 -8.49
N GLY A 438 -37.74 -0.29 -8.33
CA GLY A 438 -37.43 -1.29 -7.30
C GLY A 438 -36.13 -2.04 -7.59
N ALA A 439 -35.86 -2.36 -8.86
CA ALA A 439 -34.57 -2.93 -9.28
C ALA A 439 -33.42 -1.93 -9.09
N LEU A 440 -33.65 -0.64 -9.42
CA LEU A 440 -32.70 0.44 -9.21
C LEU A 440 -32.42 0.66 -7.71
N LYS A 441 -33.47 0.72 -6.87
CA LYS A 441 -33.36 0.85 -5.39
C LYS A 441 -32.56 -0.33 -4.81
N SER A 442 -32.79 -1.54 -5.32
CA SER A 442 -32.01 -2.72 -4.96
C SER A 442 -30.54 -2.52 -5.32
N LEU A 443 -30.24 -2.14 -6.57
CA LEU A 443 -28.87 -1.98 -7.08
C LEU A 443 -28.10 -0.89 -6.31
N LEU A 444 -28.75 0.23 -5.96
CA LEU A 444 -28.14 1.30 -5.15
C LEU A 444 -27.72 0.85 -3.74
N SER A 445 -28.39 -0.14 -3.15
CA SER A 445 -28.03 -0.68 -1.82
C SER A 445 -26.74 -1.51 -1.84
N TYR A 446 -26.43 -2.16 -2.99
CA TYR A 446 -25.20 -2.93 -3.15
C TYR A 446 -23.96 -2.06 -3.36
N ILE A 447 -24.10 -0.88 -4.00
CA ILE A 447 -22.98 0.00 -4.39
C ILE A 447 -21.99 0.28 -3.24
N PRO A 448 -22.40 0.77 -2.04
CA PRO A 448 -21.44 1.16 -1.00
C PRO A 448 -20.61 -0.01 -0.42
N HIS A 449 -21.10 -1.25 -0.56
CA HIS A 449 -20.43 -2.46 -0.07
C HIS A 449 -19.41 -3.02 -1.06
N PHE A 450 -19.62 -2.80 -2.37
CA PHE A 450 -18.76 -3.28 -3.44
C PHE A 450 -17.79 -2.22 -3.97
N MET A 451 -18.10 -0.94 -3.79
CA MET A 451 -17.25 0.15 -4.27
C MET A 451 -15.80 0.10 -3.74
N PRO A 452 -15.54 -0.23 -2.45
CA PRO A 452 -14.16 -0.36 -1.96
C PRO A 452 -13.37 -1.47 -2.66
N LEU A 453 -14.05 -2.55 -3.05
CA LEU A 453 -13.43 -3.62 -3.82
C LEU A 453 -13.09 -3.16 -5.24
N LEU A 454 -13.97 -2.38 -5.87
CA LEU A 454 -13.69 -1.76 -7.16
C LEU A 454 -12.50 -0.79 -7.06
N GLN A 455 -12.43 0.02 -6.00
CA GLN A 455 -11.30 0.91 -5.73
C GLN A 455 -10.01 0.12 -5.55
N ALA A 456 -10.02 -0.99 -4.81
CA ALA A 456 -8.87 -1.87 -4.67
C ALA A 456 -8.39 -2.45 -6.02
N ILE A 457 -9.32 -2.93 -6.85
CA ILE A 457 -9.00 -3.40 -8.21
C ILE A 457 -8.38 -2.27 -9.04
N ALA A 458 -8.95 -1.07 -9.00
CA ALA A 458 -8.40 0.08 -9.69
C ALA A 458 -6.99 0.42 -9.18
N VAL A 459 -6.76 0.40 -7.87
CA VAL A 459 -5.43 0.62 -7.28
C VAL A 459 -4.43 -0.42 -7.77
N GLY A 460 -4.76 -1.71 -7.83
CA GLY A 460 -3.79 -2.73 -8.25
C GLY A 460 -3.61 -2.84 -9.78
N ALA A 461 -4.71 -2.89 -10.53
CA ALA A 461 -4.68 -3.21 -11.96
C ALA A 461 -4.24 -2.05 -12.85
N LEU A 462 -4.46 -0.79 -12.43
CA LEU A 462 -4.13 0.41 -13.21
C LEU A 462 -2.79 1.04 -12.80
N GLN A 463 -1.88 0.27 -12.19
CA GLN A 463 -0.56 0.76 -11.76
C GLN A 463 0.31 1.27 -12.91
N SER A 464 0.03 0.92 -14.17
CA SER A 464 0.71 1.52 -15.32
C SER A 464 0.24 2.94 -15.63
N TRP A 465 -1.02 3.29 -15.29
CA TRP A 465 -1.71 4.52 -15.72
C TRP A 465 -2.20 5.32 -14.51
N GLY A 466 -1.28 5.94 -13.76
CA GLY A 466 -1.60 6.63 -12.50
C GLY A 466 -2.66 7.76 -12.60
N TYR A 467 -2.70 8.51 -13.71
CA TYR A 467 -3.72 9.54 -13.91
C TYR A 467 -5.13 8.94 -14.02
N VAL A 468 -5.28 7.85 -14.81
CA VAL A 468 -6.56 7.15 -14.98
C VAL A 468 -7.01 6.54 -13.66
N GLN A 469 -6.06 5.95 -12.92
CA GLN A 469 -6.26 5.40 -11.58
C GLN A 469 -6.91 6.44 -10.64
N THR A 470 -6.38 7.68 -10.63
CA THR A 470 -6.88 8.77 -9.78
C THR A 470 -8.29 9.21 -10.17
N ILE A 471 -8.58 9.32 -11.48
CA ILE A 471 -9.92 9.69 -11.98
C ILE A 471 -10.96 8.65 -11.57
N VAL A 472 -10.64 7.35 -11.70
CA VAL A 472 -11.53 6.25 -11.31
C VAL A 472 -11.82 6.28 -9.81
N LEU A 473 -10.80 6.50 -8.97
CA LEU A 473 -10.97 6.60 -7.52
C LEU A 473 -11.82 7.82 -7.11
N PHE A 474 -11.58 8.97 -7.75
CA PHE A 474 -12.37 10.17 -7.53
C PHE A 474 -13.85 9.96 -7.91
N ALA A 475 -14.10 9.35 -9.07
CA ALA A 475 -15.46 9.02 -9.51
C ALA A 475 -16.15 8.03 -8.57
N ALA A 476 -15.40 7.05 -8.05
CA ALA A 476 -15.91 6.07 -7.08
C ALA A 476 -16.34 6.74 -5.77
N GLU A 477 -15.50 7.62 -5.20
CA GLU A 477 -15.85 8.38 -3.98
C GLU A 477 -17.02 9.33 -4.21
N ALA A 478 -17.03 10.06 -5.33
CA ALA A 478 -18.11 10.96 -5.71
C ALA A 478 -19.46 10.23 -5.86
N ALA A 479 -19.45 8.95 -6.26
CA ALA A 479 -20.66 8.13 -6.34
C ALA A 479 -21.14 7.60 -4.97
N ILE A 480 -20.24 7.41 -4.00
CA ILE A 480 -20.61 6.97 -2.63
C ILE A 480 -21.24 8.12 -1.84
N LEU A 481 -20.68 9.33 -1.92
CA LEU A 481 -21.11 10.50 -1.15
C LEU A 481 -22.64 10.77 -1.18
N PRO A 482 -23.32 10.82 -2.33
CA PRO A 482 -24.77 11.09 -2.37
C PRO A 482 -25.60 9.92 -1.81
N ILE A 483 -25.09 8.68 -1.88
CA ILE A 483 -25.76 7.50 -1.33
C ILE A 483 -25.65 7.50 0.21
N ALA A 484 -24.49 7.90 0.73
CA ALA A 484 -24.23 8.00 2.17
C ALA A 484 -24.94 9.20 2.82
N HIS A 485 -25.15 10.30 2.08
CA HIS A 485 -25.81 11.51 2.59
C HIS A 485 -27.34 11.42 2.64
N LYS A 486 -27.94 10.30 2.22
CA LYS A 486 -29.36 10.06 2.48
C LYS A 486 -29.49 9.86 4.00
N PRO A 487 -30.17 10.77 4.73
CA PRO A 487 -30.11 10.78 6.18
C PRO A 487 -30.60 9.44 6.72
N ARG A 488 -29.73 8.70 7.42
CA ARG A 488 -30.21 7.83 8.50
C ARG A 488 -30.95 8.77 9.42
N ARG A 489 -32.28 8.77 9.36
CA ARG A 489 -33.13 9.54 10.25
C ARG A 489 -32.69 9.17 11.67
N PHE A 490 -32.01 10.11 12.33
CA PHE A 490 -31.69 10.03 13.75
C PHE A 490 -33.02 9.96 14.50
N GLU A 491 -33.46 8.74 14.78
CA GLU A 491 -34.61 8.47 15.64
C GLU A 491 -34.09 8.30 17.07
N TYR A 492 -33.31 9.28 17.53
CA TYR A 492 -32.88 9.41 18.93
C TYR A 492 -32.88 10.89 19.28
N LEU A 493 -34.05 11.50 19.30
CA LEU A 493 -34.31 12.77 19.99
C LEU A 493 -35.82 13.04 19.98
N CYS A 494 -36.51 12.40 20.92
CA CYS A 494 -37.60 12.99 21.68
C CYS A 494 -37.59 12.32 23.05
N CYS A 495 -36.71 12.79 23.94
CA CYS A 495 -37.14 12.97 25.31
C CYS A 495 -38.25 14.02 25.25
N ASP A 496 -39.48 13.61 25.49
CA ASP A 496 -40.54 14.52 25.92
C ASP A 496 -41.25 13.85 27.10
N THR A 497 -41.02 14.45 28.27
CA THR A 497 -41.87 14.56 29.47
C THR A 497 -42.68 13.38 29.97
#